data_AF-A0AAV1ITD8-F1
#
_entry.id   AF-A0AAV1ITD8-F1
#
_cell.length_a   1.000
_cell.length_b   1.000
_cell.length_c   1.000
_cell.angle_alpha   90.00
_cell.angle_beta   90.00
_cell.angle_gamma   90.00
#
_symmetry.space_group_name_H-M   'P 1'
#
loop_
_entity.id
_entity.type
_entity.pdbx_description
1 polymer ?
#
loop_
_entity_poly.entity_id
_entity_poly.type
_entity_poly.pdbx_seq_one_letter_code
_entity_poly.pdbx_strand_id
1 'polypeptide(L)'
;MSGKVWIGRFADDLPRTFIEAPHHSTPTIALERSSHQYVHWSDLRCILIRVTIYSLSKEMALDFVAGCIGGCAGIIVGHPLDTLKVHVQSGRRSVLKCTKALLKDGSLATAYRGVGAPLGGIAAINAIVFGSYGNTIKAMPNSESLICHGIAGGVAGFLQSIVCAPVELIKTRQQLAKPGETMPNGAWSGARHVIRTSGYRGLFRGLGVTILRDCPGFTMYFMTYEAMTRGNQDAMRVFIAGGLAGAFSWVISYPVDVVKSRLQGDVVKKYSSAWDCFVKSIRTDGWRCMTRGLSPVLLRAFLSNGACFTAVAWTERVWQQLIDRPVSSFPKSNGAEDTPDYVYDT
;
A
#
# COMPACT_ATOMS: atom_id res chain seq x y z
N MET A 1 8.00 12.27 23.34
CA MET A 1 6.92 13.08 22.74
C MET A 1 6.84 12.75 21.25
N SER A 2 5.65 12.28 20.84
CA SER A 2 5.10 11.95 19.52
C SER A 2 6.02 11.70 18.31
N GLY A 3 6.08 10.43 17.92
CA GLY A 3 6.46 9.95 16.60
C GLY A 3 5.56 8.79 16.17
N LYS A 4 4.24 9.01 16.13
CA LYS A 4 3.26 8.09 15.55
C LYS A 4 3.33 8.23 14.02
N VAL A 5 3.96 7.30 13.30
CA VAL A 5 3.82 7.25 11.84
C VAL A 5 3.57 5.80 11.40
N TRP A 6 2.32 5.62 10.95
CA TRP A 6 1.82 4.71 9.91
C TRP A 6 1.21 3.33 10.18
N ILE A 7 1.41 2.67 11.33
CA ILE A 7 0.83 1.32 11.53
C ILE A 7 -0.06 1.21 12.79
N GLY A 8 0.14 2.09 13.79
CA GLY A 8 -0.56 2.01 15.07
C GLY A 8 -1.88 2.81 15.19
N ARG A 9 -2.22 3.68 14.23
CA ARG A 9 -3.38 4.57 14.39
C ARG A 9 -4.74 3.95 14.11
N PHE A 10 -4.78 2.67 13.73
CA PHE A 10 -6.04 1.97 13.52
C PHE A 10 -6.60 1.32 14.78
N ALA A 11 -5.82 1.15 15.87
CA ALA A 11 -6.27 0.35 17.02
C ALA A 11 -6.36 1.07 18.37
N ASP A 12 -5.60 2.13 18.61
CA ASP A 12 -5.40 2.60 19.99
C ASP A 12 -6.01 3.96 20.35
N ASP A 13 -6.74 4.64 19.46
CA ASP A 13 -7.39 5.91 19.81
C ASP A 13 -8.85 5.70 20.31
N LEU A 14 -8.97 5.02 21.45
CA LEU A 14 -10.09 5.17 22.40
C LEU A 14 -9.56 6.01 23.59
N PRO A 15 -10.05 7.23 23.85
CA PRO A 15 -9.53 8.03 24.95
C PRO A 15 -9.94 7.42 26.31
N ARG A 16 -9.00 6.71 26.95
CA ARG A 16 -8.95 6.54 28.40
C ARG A 16 -8.27 7.76 29.02
N THR A 17 -8.99 8.88 29.13
CA THR A 17 -8.53 10.04 29.91
C THR A 17 -9.75 10.82 30.40
N PHE A 18 -10.26 10.43 31.57
CA PHE A 18 -10.95 11.32 32.50
C PHE A 18 -10.99 10.65 33.88
N ILE A 19 -9.82 10.35 34.46
CA ILE A 19 -9.68 10.17 35.90
C ILE A 19 -8.38 10.88 36.30
N GLU A 20 -8.56 11.90 37.16
CA GLU A 20 -7.59 12.60 38.00
C GLU A 20 -6.57 13.57 37.36
N ALA A 21 -6.85 14.88 37.53
CA ALA A 21 -5.86 15.86 38.00
C ALA A 21 -6.57 17.15 38.53
N PRO A 22 -5.94 17.90 39.46
CA PRO A 22 -6.63 18.73 40.45
C PRO A 22 -6.70 20.23 40.10
N HIS A 23 -7.58 20.92 40.83
CA HIS A 23 -7.69 22.37 41.08
C HIS A 23 -6.92 23.39 40.19
N HIS A 24 -7.73 24.31 39.64
CA HIS A 24 -7.44 25.65 39.12
C HIS A 24 -6.89 25.82 37.68
N SER A 25 -7.56 26.74 36.99
CA SER A 25 -7.27 27.40 35.70
C SER A 25 -7.75 26.71 34.39
N THR A 26 -8.96 27.13 33.97
CA THR A 26 -9.62 26.90 32.68
C THR A 26 -8.99 27.70 31.53
N PRO A 27 -8.88 27.16 30.30
CA PRO A 27 -8.68 27.97 29.09
C PRO A 27 -10.03 28.39 28.49
N THR A 28 -10.23 29.70 28.37
CA THR A 28 -11.45 30.33 27.85
C THR A 28 -11.42 30.36 26.31
N ILE A 29 -12.34 29.63 25.67
CA ILE A 29 -12.68 29.85 24.25
C ILE A 29 -13.67 31.01 24.20
N ALA A 30 -13.25 32.13 23.59
CA ALA A 30 -14.09 33.30 23.40
C ALA A 30 -15.16 33.01 22.32
N LEU A 31 -16.38 32.70 22.76
CA LEU A 31 -17.58 32.75 21.92
C LEU A 31 -18.19 34.15 22.03
N GLU A 32 -18.25 34.81 20.88
CA GLU A 32 -18.81 36.14 20.70
C GLU A 32 -20.29 36.17 21.13
N ARG A 33 -20.62 37.16 21.95
CA ARG A 33 -21.81 37.23 22.77
C ARG A 33 -22.99 37.75 21.93
N SER A 34 -23.89 36.88 21.49
CA SER A 34 -25.28 37.28 21.20
C SER A 34 -26.27 36.14 21.46
N SER A 35 -27.30 36.47 22.25
CA SER A 35 -28.50 35.67 22.60
C SER A 35 -28.31 34.40 23.46
N HIS A 36 -28.97 34.41 24.61
CA HIS A 36 -29.09 33.32 25.57
C HIS A 36 -29.62 32.03 24.92
N GLN A 37 -28.73 31.07 24.69
CA GLN A 37 -29.11 29.68 24.48
C GLN A 37 -28.16 28.81 25.31
N TYR A 38 -28.67 28.30 26.43
CA TYR A 38 -27.94 27.37 27.29
C TYR A 38 -27.69 26.08 26.49
N VAL A 39 -26.51 25.94 25.91
CA VAL A 39 -26.08 24.69 25.27
C VAL A 39 -25.97 23.64 26.37
N HIS A 40 -26.86 22.66 26.37
CA HIS A 40 -26.91 21.62 27.40
C HIS A 40 -25.60 20.82 27.38
N TRP A 41 -25.07 20.39 28.53
CA TRP A 41 -23.80 19.65 28.61
C TRP A 41 -23.77 18.36 27.75
N SER A 42 -24.94 17.81 27.44
CA SER A 42 -25.12 16.71 26.48
C SER A 42 -24.82 17.12 25.03
N ASP A 43 -25.22 18.33 24.64
CA ASP A 43 -25.02 18.86 23.27
C ASP A 43 -23.55 19.20 23.03
N LEU A 44 -22.87 19.72 24.06
CA LEU A 44 -21.44 20.03 24.01
C LEU A 44 -20.59 18.75 23.89
N ARG A 45 -20.97 17.67 24.57
CA ARG A 45 -20.37 16.33 24.38
C ARG A 45 -20.64 15.78 22.99
N CYS A 46 -21.86 15.90 22.47
CA CYS A 46 -22.21 15.47 21.12
C CYS A 46 -21.44 16.24 20.04
N ILE A 47 -21.25 17.56 20.20
CA ILE A 47 -20.47 18.39 19.29
C ILE A 47 -18.98 18.01 19.37
N LEU A 48 -18.41 17.85 20.56
CA LEU A 48 -17.02 17.41 20.74
C LEU A 48 -16.79 16.02 20.15
N ILE A 49 -17.72 15.09 20.33
CA ILE A 49 -17.67 13.75 19.74
C ILE A 49 -17.74 13.86 18.21
N ARG A 50 -18.67 14.65 17.66
CA ARG A 50 -18.78 14.86 16.20
C ARG A 50 -17.54 15.52 15.61
N VAL A 51 -17.01 16.57 16.24
CA VAL A 51 -15.79 17.25 15.81
C VAL A 51 -14.58 16.33 15.91
N THR A 52 -14.47 15.56 17.00
CA THR A 52 -13.41 14.56 17.16
C THR A 52 -13.50 13.47 16.10
N ILE A 53 -14.69 12.90 15.86
CA ILE A 53 -14.92 11.91 14.80
C ILE A 53 -14.61 12.50 13.42
N TYR A 54 -15.01 13.75 13.18
CA TYR A 54 -14.77 14.43 11.91
C TYR A 54 -13.28 14.72 11.68
N SER A 55 -12.55 15.09 12.73
CA SER A 55 -11.11 15.28 12.68
C SER A 55 -10.37 13.95 12.52
N LEU A 56 -10.78 12.92 13.26
CA LEU A 56 -10.20 11.57 13.19
C LEU A 56 -10.39 10.96 11.80
N SER A 57 -11.59 11.10 11.22
CA SER A 57 -11.89 10.59 9.88
C SER A 57 -11.10 11.30 8.77
N LYS A 58 -10.80 12.60 8.93
CA LYS A 58 -9.91 13.33 8.03
C LYS A 58 -8.48 12.81 8.09
N GLU A 59 -7.92 12.65 9.28
CA GLU A 59 -6.55 12.13 9.45
C GLU A 59 -6.42 10.70 8.90
N MET A 60 -7.40 9.84 9.14
CA MET A 60 -7.41 8.48 8.58
C MET A 60 -7.48 8.47 7.05
N ALA A 61 -8.29 9.36 6.45
CA ALA A 61 -8.39 9.48 5.00
C ALA A 61 -7.07 9.98 4.39
N LEU A 62 -6.38 10.90 5.07
CA LEU A 62 -5.09 11.42 4.64
C LEU A 62 -4.00 10.38 4.66
N ASP A 63 -3.89 9.65 5.76
CA ASP A 63 -2.95 8.54 5.87
C ASP A 63 -3.25 7.57 4.72
N PHE A 64 -4.50 7.16 4.51
CA PHE A 64 -4.84 6.28 3.39
C PHE A 64 -4.41 6.82 2.00
N VAL A 65 -4.65 8.11 1.72
CA VAL A 65 -4.27 8.76 0.47
C VAL A 65 -2.75 8.82 0.31
N ALA A 66 -2.02 9.21 1.37
CA ALA A 66 -0.57 9.26 1.38
C ALA A 66 0.03 7.87 1.12
N GLY A 67 -0.56 6.80 1.67
CA GLY A 67 -0.14 5.43 1.38
C GLY A 67 -0.44 4.97 -0.03
N CYS A 68 -1.54 5.43 -0.63
CA CYS A 68 -1.82 5.16 -2.04
C CYS A 68 -0.79 5.85 -2.94
N ILE A 69 -0.46 7.11 -2.67
CA ILE A 69 0.56 7.87 -3.39
C ILE A 69 1.94 7.21 -3.22
N GLY A 70 2.29 6.85 -1.98
CA GLY A 70 3.51 6.11 -1.67
C GLY A 70 3.59 4.76 -2.38
N GLY A 71 2.49 4.00 -2.38
CA GLY A 71 2.37 2.74 -3.10
C GLY A 71 2.57 2.90 -4.62
N CYS A 72 1.95 3.92 -5.22
CA CYS A 72 2.13 4.26 -6.63
C CYS A 72 3.59 4.62 -6.95
N ALA A 73 4.22 5.48 -6.13
CA ALA A 73 5.62 5.86 -6.30
C ALA A 73 6.56 4.64 -6.22
N GLY A 74 6.33 3.76 -5.23
CA GLY A 74 7.07 2.50 -5.09
C GLY A 74 6.91 1.58 -6.30
N ILE A 75 5.69 1.44 -6.82
CA ILE A 75 5.44 0.67 -8.05
C ILE A 75 6.21 1.26 -9.23
N ILE A 76 6.12 2.57 -9.47
CA ILE A 76 6.76 3.23 -10.61
C ILE A 76 8.28 3.00 -10.56
N VAL A 77 8.92 3.25 -9.43
CA VAL A 77 10.37 3.09 -9.26
C VAL A 77 10.79 1.61 -9.35
N GLY A 78 9.98 0.71 -8.79
CA GLY A 78 10.30 -0.71 -8.72
C GLY A 78 9.98 -1.52 -9.98
N HIS A 79 9.10 -1.03 -10.85
CA HIS A 79 8.55 -1.82 -11.95
C HIS A 79 9.59 -2.27 -13.00
N PRO A 80 10.62 -1.48 -13.37
CA PRO A 80 11.68 -1.98 -14.25
C PRO A 80 12.39 -3.23 -13.70
N LEU A 81 12.57 -3.31 -12.38
CA LEU A 81 13.18 -4.46 -11.72
C LEU A 81 12.23 -5.67 -11.65
N ASP A 82 10.92 -5.44 -11.55
CA ASP A 82 9.92 -6.49 -11.68
C ASP A 82 9.91 -7.11 -13.08
N THR A 83 9.98 -6.27 -14.12
CA THR A 83 10.06 -6.75 -15.51
C THR A 83 11.34 -7.56 -15.71
N LEU A 84 12.47 -7.10 -15.17
CA LEU A 84 13.74 -7.84 -15.22
C LEU A 84 13.65 -9.20 -14.49
N LYS A 85 13.07 -9.22 -13.29
CA LYS A 85 12.82 -10.44 -12.49
C LYS A 85 12.04 -11.47 -13.31
N VAL A 86 10.89 -11.09 -13.87
CA VAL A 86 9.99 -12.01 -14.58
C VAL A 86 10.66 -12.61 -15.83
N HIS A 87 11.43 -11.82 -16.58
CA HIS A 87 12.19 -12.35 -17.72
C HIS A 87 13.31 -13.33 -17.33
N VAL A 88 14.00 -13.06 -16.22
CA VAL A 88 15.04 -13.96 -15.70
C VAL A 88 14.44 -15.26 -15.18
N GLN A 89 13.30 -15.20 -14.49
CA GLN A 89 12.58 -16.38 -13.96
C GLN A 89 12.02 -17.27 -15.07
N SER A 90 11.56 -16.68 -16.18
CA SER A 90 10.95 -17.38 -17.33
C SER A 90 11.95 -17.92 -18.37
N GLY A 91 13.27 -17.77 -18.16
CA GLY A 91 14.27 -18.52 -18.93
C GLY A 91 15.45 -17.74 -19.51
N ARG A 92 15.53 -16.41 -19.37
CA ARG A 92 16.73 -15.65 -19.78
C ARG A 92 17.82 -15.77 -18.70
N ARG A 93 18.81 -16.63 -18.96
CA ARG A 93 19.79 -17.18 -17.98
C ARG A 93 20.62 -16.17 -17.16
N SER A 94 20.73 -14.91 -17.55
CA SER A 94 21.59 -13.94 -16.84
C SER A 94 20.93 -12.56 -16.73
N VAL A 95 20.94 -12.01 -15.52
CA VAL A 95 20.45 -10.66 -15.19
C VAL A 95 21.11 -9.63 -16.11
N LEU A 96 22.45 -9.64 -16.20
CA LEU A 96 23.20 -8.68 -17.02
C LEU A 96 22.90 -8.77 -18.52
N LYS A 97 22.74 -9.99 -19.06
CA LYS A 97 22.37 -10.17 -20.46
C LYS A 97 20.94 -9.69 -20.71
N CYS A 98 20.03 -9.93 -19.77
CA CYS A 98 18.66 -9.48 -19.86
C CYS A 98 18.57 -7.95 -19.74
N THR A 99 19.31 -7.32 -18.83
CA THR A 99 19.41 -5.86 -18.71
C THR A 99 19.98 -5.24 -19.98
N LYS A 100 21.06 -5.79 -20.53
CA LYS A 100 21.64 -5.31 -21.80
C LYS A 100 20.66 -5.47 -22.97
N ALA A 101 19.92 -6.58 -23.04
CA ALA A 101 18.88 -6.77 -24.06
C ALA A 101 17.75 -5.73 -23.90
N LEU A 102 17.28 -5.52 -22.66
CA LEU A 102 16.23 -4.53 -22.37
C LEU A 102 16.65 -3.10 -22.73
N LEU A 103 17.91 -2.75 -22.47
CA LEU A 103 18.49 -1.45 -22.82
C LEU A 103 18.74 -1.30 -24.33
N LYS A 104 19.15 -2.37 -25.01
CA LYS A 104 19.44 -2.37 -26.45
C LYS A 104 18.17 -2.36 -27.31
N ASP A 105 17.08 -2.98 -26.84
CA ASP A 105 15.76 -2.90 -27.47
C ASP A 105 15.11 -1.51 -27.29
N GLY A 106 15.76 -0.58 -26.57
CA GLY A 106 15.53 0.86 -26.61
C GLY A 106 14.20 1.39 -26.05
N SER A 107 13.24 0.53 -25.71
CA SER A 107 11.91 0.99 -25.30
C SER A 107 11.75 0.96 -23.79
N LEU A 108 11.78 2.14 -23.16
CA LEU A 108 11.26 2.35 -21.80
C LEU A 108 9.83 1.79 -21.67
N ALA A 109 9.06 1.77 -22.77
CA ALA A 109 7.73 1.16 -22.80
C ALA A 109 7.75 -0.35 -22.51
N THR A 110 8.83 -1.07 -22.85
CA THR A 110 9.01 -2.49 -22.50
C THR A 110 9.24 -2.66 -21.01
N ALA A 111 10.08 -1.80 -20.40
CA ALA A 111 10.35 -1.84 -18.97
C ALA A 111 9.08 -1.59 -18.14
N TYR A 112 8.21 -0.69 -18.60
CA TYR A 112 6.93 -0.34 -17.97
C TYR A 112 5.72 -1.15 -18.44
N ARG A 113 5.92 -2.16 -19.28
CA ARG A 113 4.83 -3.01 -19.76
C ARG A 113 4.18 -3.73 -18.57
N GLY A 114 2.85 -3.65 -18.49
CA GLY A 114 2.07 -4.26 -17.41
C GLY A 114 2.00 -3.48 -16.10
N VAL A 115 2.51 -2.23 -16.04
CA VAL A 115 2.46 -1.39 -14.83
C VAL A 115 1.03 -0.95 -14.46
N GLY A 116 0.12 -0.89 -15.44
CA GLY A 116 -1.25 -0.43 -15.20
C GLY A 116 -2.05 -1.34 -14.26
N ALA A 117 -1.82 -2.65 -14.29
CA ALA A 117 -2.53 -3.60 -13.43
C ALA A 117 -2.24 -3.38 -11.94
N PRO A 118 -0.97 -3.33 -11.47
CA PRO A 118 -0.69 -3.05 -10.07
C PRO A 118 -1.08 -1.63 -9.65
N LEU A 119 -0.93 -0.62 -10.50
CA LEU A 119 -1.36 0.76 -10.18
C LEU A 119 -2.87 0.86 -9.95
N GLY A 120 -3.68 0.20 -10.77
CA GLY A 120 -5.14 0.21 -10.60
C GLY A 120 -5.62 -0.54 -9.35
N GLY A 121 -4.82 -1.48 -8.83
CA GLY A 121 -5.18 -2.32 -7.67
C GLY A 121 -4.65 -1.84 -6.33
N ILE A 122 -3.73 -0.86 -6.30
CA ILE A 122 -2.96 -0.53 -5.10
C ILE A 122 -3.81 -0.08 -3.91
N ALA A 123 -4.83 0.76 -4.16
CA ALA A 123 -5.72 1.26 -3.11
C ALA A 123 -6.53 0.12 -2.47
N ALA A 124 -7.07 -0.79 -3.29
CA ALA A 124 -7.82 -1.95 -2.81
C ALA A 124 -6.93 -2.92 -2.03
N ILE A 125 -5.72 -3.18 -2.53
CA ILE A 125 -4.75 -4.05 -1.87
C ILE A 125 -4.36 -3.47 -0.50
N ASN A 126 -3.99 -2.20 -0.44
CA ASN A 126 -3.61 -1.54 0.82
C ASN A 126 -4.78 -1.51 1.82
N ALA A 127 -6.00 -1.20 1.35
CA ALA A 127 -7.19 -1.21 2.19
C ALA A 127 -7.44 -2.59 2.81
N ILE A 128 -7.31 -3.66 2.02
CA ILE A 128 -7.47 -5.03 2.51
C ILE A 128 -6.39 -5.33 3.53
N VAL A 129 -5.12 -5.09 3.22
CA VAL A 129 -4.00 -5.40 4.12
C VAL A 129 -4.14 -4.70 5.45
N PHE A 130 -4.28 -3.38 5.46
CA PHE A 130 -4.36 -2.62 6.72
C PHE A 130 -5.66 -2.87 7.47
N GLY A 131 -6.78 -2.96 6.75
CA GLY A 131 -8.09 -3.23 7.34
C GLY A 131 -8.15 -4.62 7.99
N SER A 132 -7.67 -5.66 7.30
CA SER A 132 -7.63 -7.00 7.88
C SER A 132 -6.61 -7.11 9.00
N TYR A 133 -5.42 -6.55 8.82
CA TYR A 133 -4.36 -6.60 9.83
C TYR A 133 -4.81 -5.95 11.14
N GLY A 134 -5.34 -4.72 11.07
CA GLY A 134 -5.81 -4.00 12.24
C GLY A 134 -6.96 -4.70 12.95
N ASN A 135 -7.92 -5.26 12.20
CA ASN A 135 -9.03 -6.01 12.79
C ASN A 135 -8.59 -7.34 13.42
N THR A 136 -7.61 -8.03 12.82
CA THR A 136 -7.09 -9.28 13.38
C THR A 136 -6.31 -9.04 14.67
N ILE A 137 -5.47 -8.00 14.74
CA ILE A 137 -4.76 -7.64 15.98
C ILE A 137 -5.76 -7.30 17.09
N LYS A 138 -6.78 -6.47 16.81
CA LYS A 138 -7.82 -6.10 17.80
C LYS A 138 -8.61 -7.29 18.34
N ALA A 139 -8.81 -8.31 17.51
CA ALA A 139 -9.56 -9.51 17.88
C ALA A 139 -8.74 -10.48 18.74
N MET A 140 -7.42 -10.30 18.85
CA MET A 140 -6.54 -11.20 19.59
C MET A 140 -6.25 -10.68 21.02
N PRO A 141 -6.19 -11.58 22.02
CA PRO A 141 -6.00 -11.20 23.42
C PRO A 141 -4.58 -10.68 23.75
N ASN A 142 -3.56 -11.04 22.94
CA ASN A 142 -2.16 -10.66 23.15
C ASN A 142 -1.63 -9.85 21.97
N SER A 143 -2.13 -8.61 21.82
CA SER A 143 -1.77 -7.71 20.72
C SER A 143 -0.28 -7.41 20.60
N GLU A 144 0.47 -7.46 21.70
CA GLU A 144 1.92 -7.20 21.69
C GLU A 144 2.77 -8.40 21.26
N SER A 145 2.19 -9.61 21.12
CA SER A 145 2.97 -10.81 20.80
C SER A 145 3.41 -10.84 19.33
N LEU A 146 4.68 -11.22 19.05
CA LEU A 146 5.17 -11.39 17.66
C LEU A 146 4.30 -12.37 16.86
N ILE A 147 3.79 -13.40 17.52
CA ILE A 147 2.95 -14.42 16.88
C ILE A 147 1.61 -13.80 16.45
N CYS A 148 1.06 -12.87 17.24
CA CYS A 148 -0.14 -12.12 16.89
C CYS A 148 0.05 -11.33 15.59
N HIS A 149 1.15 -10.58 15.50
CA HIS A 149 1.53 -9.86 14.27
C HIS A 149 1.79 -10.79 13.08
N GLY A 150 2.35 -11.97 13.32
CA GLY A 150 2.53 -13.01 12.30
C GLY A 150 1.22 -13.58 11.77
N ILE A 151 0.26 -13.89 12.65
CA ILE A 151 -1.06 -14.39 12.26
C ILE A 151 -1.86 -13.28 11.55
N ALA A 152 -1.87 -12.06 12.08
CA ALA A 152 -2.50 -10.91 11.43
C ALA A 152 -1.91 -10.65 10.03
N GLY A 153 -0.58 -10.78 9.89
CA GLY A 153 0.10 -10.75 8.61
C GLY A 153 -0.34 -11.87 7.66
N GLY A 154 -0.45 -13.10 8.16
CA GLY A 154 -0.89 -14.25 7.37
C GLY A 154 -2.34 -14.11 6.87
N VAL A 155 -3.25 -13.62 7.73
CA VAL A 155 -4.65 -13.33 7.37
C VAL A 155 -4.72 -12.21 6.32
N ALA A 156 -3.93 -11.15 6.48
CA ALA A 156 -3.82 -10.09 5.50
C ALA A 156 -3.30 -10.59 4.16
N GLY A 157 -2.26 -11.44 4.17
CA GLY A 157 -1.72 -12.08 2.97
C GLY A 157 -2.76 -12.95 2.26
N PHE A 158 -3.55 -13.73 3.02
CA PHE A 158 -4.62 -14.54 2.46
C PHE A 158 -5.69 -13.68 1.77
N LEU A 159 -6.23 -12.67 2.46
CA LEU A 159 -7.30 -11.83 1.91
C LEU A 159 -6.83 -11.00 0.72
N GLN A 160 -5.61 -10.44 0.78
CA GLN A 160 -5.00 -9.73 -0.34
C GLN A 160 -4.85 -10.63 -1.55
N SER A 161 -4.45 -11.90 -1.38
CA SER A 161 -4.10 -12.79 -2.49
C SER A 161 -5.25 -12.98 -3.49
N ILE A 162 -6.50 -12.88 -3.03
CA ILE A 162 -7.71 -13.01 -3.88
C ILE A 162 -7.77 -11.86 -4.89
N VAL A 163 -7.43 -10.64 -4.47
CA VAL A 163 -7.40 -9.45 -5.33
C VAL A 163 -6.09 -9.35 -6.11
N CYS A 164 -4.98 -9.77 -5.50
CA CYS A 164 -3.65 -9.67 -6.08
C CYS A 164 -3.42 -10.70 -7.20
N ALA A 165 -3.95 -11.92 -7.07
CA ALA A 165 -3.76 -12.99 -8.05
C ALA A 165 -4.14 -12.61 -9.51
N PRO A 166 -5.34 -12.06 -9.80
CA PRO A 166 -5.67 -11.64 -11.17
C PRO A 166 -4.80 -10.49 -11.66
N VAL A 167 -4.47 -9.53 -10.79
CA VAL A 167 -3.60 -8.38 -11.12
C VAL A 167 -2.21 -8.85 -11.51
N GLU A 168 -1.61 -9.74 -10.73
CA GLU A 168 -0.27 -10.29 -10.97
C GLU A 168 -0.24 -11.22 -12.19
N LEU A 169 -1.31 -11.98 -12.44
CA LEU A 169 -1.41 -12.80 -13.65
C LEU A 169 -1.42 -11.94 -14.91
N ILE A 170 -2.21 -10.87 -14.93
CA ILE A 170 -2.27 -9.94 -16.08
C ILE A 170 -0.90 -9.28 -16.28
N LYS A 171 -0.30 -8.76 -15.21
CA LYS A 171 1.05 -8.16 -15.24
C LYS A 171 2.08 -9.14 -15.80
N THR A 172 2.13 -10.36 -15.29
CA THR A 172 3.10 -11.39 -15.69
C THR A 172 2.95 -11.76 -17.18
N ARG A 173 1.71 -11.94 -17.65
CA ARG A 173 1.46 -12.23 -19.08
C ARG A 173 1.82 -11.06 -19.98
N GLN A 174 1.54 -9.82 -19.57
CA GLN A 174 1.92 -8.62 -20.33
C GLN A 174 3.44 -8.44 -20.38
N GLN A 175 4.16 -8.75 -19.30
CA GLN A 175 5.62 -8.68 -19.26
C GLN A 175 6.28 -9.80 -20.09
N LEU A 176 5.67 -10.99 -20.17
CA LEU A 176 6.21 -12.11 -20.94
C LEU A 176 5.77 -12.15 -22.41
N ALA A 177 4.82 -11.30 -22.80
CA ALA A 177 4.28 -11.25 -24.16
C ALA A 177 5.37 -10.97 -25.20
N LYS A 178 5.54 -11.88 -26.15
CA LYS A 178 6.52 -11.75 -27.23
C LYS A 178 6.00 -10.81 -28.34
N PRO A 179 6.90 -10.17 -29.12
CA PRO A 179 6.49 -9.45 -30.32
C PRO A 179 5.67 -10.36 -31.25
N GLY A 180 4.45 -9.96 -31.60
CA GLY A 180 3.51 -10.74 -32.40
C GLY A 180 2.44 -11.52 -31.61
N GLU A 181 2.53 -11.61 -30.28
CA GLU A 181 1.45 -12.19 -29.46
C GLU A 181 0.33 -11.17 -29.20
N THR A 182 -0.92 -11.63 -29.24
CA THR A 182 -2.15 -10.81 -29.14
C THR A 182 -2.43 -10.24 -27.75
N MET A 183 -1.44 -10.16 -26.85
CA MET A 183 -1.65 -9.68 -25.49
C MET A 183 -1.74 -8.14 -25.47
N PRO A 184 -2.93 -7.56 -25.22
CA PRO A 184 -3.09 -6.12 -25.29
C PRO A 184 -2.42 -5.42 -24.10
N ASN A 185 -2.01 -4.18 -24.32
CA ASN A 185 -1.47 -3.32 -23.27
C ASN A 185 -2.62 -2.75 -22.42
N GLY A 186 -2.42 -2.67 -21.10
CA GLY A 186 -3.37 -2.10 -20.15
C GLY A 186 -4.10 -3.14 -19.30
N ALA A 187 -4.42 -2.77 -18.05
CA ALA A 187 -4.98 -3.68 -17.05
C ALA A 187 -6.33 -4.28 -17.48
N TRP A 188 -7.28 -3.42 -17.87
CA TRP A 188 -8.62 -3.83 -18.26
C TRP A 188 -8.63 -4.63 -19.57
N SER A 189 -7.88 -4.18 -20.57
CA SER A 189 -7.79 -4.88 -21.85
C SER A 189 -7.15 -6.27 -21.67
N GLY A 190 -6.12 -6.37 -20.83
CA GLY A 190 -5.50 -7.63 -20.43
C GLY A 190 -6.48 -8.55 -19.70
N ALA A 191 -7.22 -8.03 -18.71
CA ALA A 191 -8.26 -8.78 -18.00
C ALA A 191 -9.32 -9.34 -18.96
N ARG A 192 -9.86 -8.48 -19.84
CA ARG A 192 -10.86 -8.85 -20.85
C ARG A 192 -10.33 -9.91 -21.81
N HIS A 193 -9.07 -9.81 -22.22
CA HIS A 193 -8.42 -10.82 -23.07
C HIS A 193 -8.29 -12.17 -22.36
N VAL A 194 -7.90 -12.20 -21.09
CA VAL A 194 -7.80 -13.45 -20.30
C VAL A 194 -9.18 -14.07 -20.10
N ILE A 195 -10.21 -13.27 -19.78
CA ILE A 195 -11.59 -13.77 -19.63
C ILE A 195 -12.08 -14.38 -20.95
N ARG A 196 -11.81 -13.75 -22.09
CA ARG A 196 -12.22 -14.29 -23.41
C ARG A 196 -11.49 -15.55 -23.82
N THR A 197 -10.21 -15.69 -23.46
CA THR A 197 -9.38 -16.84 -23.89
C THR A 197 -9.45 -18.02 -22.92
N SER A 198 -9.54 -17.77 -21.61
CA SER A 198 -9.41 -18.77 -20.55
C SER A 198 -10.62 -18.81 -19.59
N GLY A 199 -11.62 -17.94 -19.78
CA GLY A 199 -12.74 -17.78 -18.86
C GLY A 199 -12.38 -17.11 -17.53
N TYR A 200 -13.39 -16.92 -16.67
CA TYR A 200 -13.22 -16.33 -15.33
C TYR A 200 -12.28 -17.14 -14.43
N ARG A 201 -12.31 -18.48 -14.53
CA ARG A 201 -11.38 -19.36 -13.79
C ARG A 201 -9.93 -19.14 -14.21
N GLY A 202 -9.69 -18.72 -15.47
CA GLY A 202 -8.36 -18.43 -15.98
C GLY A 202 -7.67 -17.25 -15.29
N LEU A 203 -8.44 -16.27 -14.80
CA LEU A 203 -7.90 -15.12 -14.05
C LEU A 203 -7.29 -15.53 -12.69
N PHE A 204 -7.81 -16.59 -12.09
CA PHE A 204 -7.34 -17.09 -10.79
C PHE A 204 -6.34 -18.25 -10.94
N ARG A 205 -5.80 -18.48 -12.14
CA ARG A 205 -4.76 -19.50 -12.33
C ARG A 205 -3.53 -19.15 -11.50
N GLY A 206 -3.13 -20.05 -10.63
CA GLY A 206 -2.03 -19.83 -9.69
C GLY A 206 -2.43 -19.14 -8.38
N LEU A 207 -3.72 -18.94 -8.10
CA LEU A 207 -4.19 -18.39 -6.81
C LEU A 207 -3.66 -19.20 -5.62
N GLY A 208 -3.72 -20.54 -5.66
CA GLY A 208 -3.19 -21.38 -4.58
C GLY A 208 -1.69 -21.18 -4.34
N VAL A 209 -0.90 -21.00 -5.40
CA VAL A 209 0.54 -20.71 -5.27
C VAL A 209 0.78 -19.27 -4.77
N THR A 210 -0.14 -18.35 -5.11
CA THR A 210 -0.12 -16.97 -4.64
C THR A 210 -0.40 -16.91 -3.15
N ILE A 211 -1.43 -17.64 -2.66
CA ILE A 211 -1.72 -17.81 -1.23
C ILE A 211 -0.50 -18.42 -0.51
N LEU A 212 0.08 -19.49 -1.06
CA LEU A 212 1.25 -20.15 -0.48
C LEU A 212 2.48 -19.23 -0.40
N ARG A 213 2.60 -18.25 -1.29
CA ARG A 213 3.66 -17.24 -1.26
C ARG A 213 3.34 -16.12 -0.27
N ASP A 214 2.10 -15.62 -0.30
CA ASP A 214 1.68 -14.42 0.39
C ASP A 214 1.52 -14.65 1.89
N CYS A 215 0.87 -15.74 2.32
CA CYS A 215 0.67 -15.98 3.75
C CYS A 215 2.01 -16.07 4.51
N PRO A 216 2.97 -16.93 4.11
CA PRO A 216 4.27 -16.98 4.79
C PRO A 216 5.07 -15.69 4.60
N GLY A 217 4.99 -15.06 3.42
CA GLY A 217 5.70 -13.82 3.13
C GLY A 217 5.28 -12.69 4.06
N PHE A 218 3.97 -12.46 4.21
CA PHE A 218 3.44 -11.43 5.09
C PHE A 218 3.60 -11.78 6.57
N THR A 219 3.43 -13.04 6.97
CA THR A 219 3.73 -13.49 8.34
C THR A 219 5.16 -13.15 8.72
N MET A 220 6.13 -13.54 7.89
CA MET A 220 7.54 -13.26 8.18
C MET A 220 7.86 -11.76 8.11
N TYR A 221 7.26 -11.03 7.17
CA TYR A 221 7.43 -9.58 7.08
C TYR A 221 6.99 -8.88 8.38
N PHE A 222 5.76 -9.10 8.85
CA PHE A 222 5.25 -8.43 10.03
C PHE A 222 5.93 -8.91 11.32
N MET A 223 6.28 -10.20 11.43
CA MET A 223 7.05 -10.71 12.58
C MET A 223 8.44 -10.09 12.67
N THR A 224 9.18 -10.06 11.55
CA THR A 224 10.53 -9.48 11.52
C THR A 224 10.49 -7.98 11.71
N TYR A 225 9.52 -7.29 11.11
CA TYR A 225 9.31 -5.86 11.30
C TYR A 225 9.09 -5.53 12.78
N GLU A 226 8.13 -6.20 13.43
CA GLU A 226 7.81 -5.96 14.84
C GLU A 226 8.99 -6.31 15.76
N ALA A 227 9.65 -7.44 15.53
CA ALA A 227 10.83 -7.82 16.29
C ALA A 227 11.94 -6.75 16.22
N MET A 228 12.08 -6.09 15.07
CA MET A 228 13.08 -5.05 14.87
C MET A 228 12.64 -3.67 15.36
N THR A 229 11.34 -3.35 15.42
CA THR A 229 10.85 -2.03 15.86
C THR A 229 10.42 -1.97 17.32
N ARG A 230 10.43 -3.11 18.04
CA ARG A 230 10.16 -3.14 19.48
C ARG A 230 11.10 -2.24 20.28
N GLY A 231 10.51 -1.41 21.14
CA GLY A 231 11.19 -0.56 22.11
C GLY A 231 11.73 0.77 21.60
N ASN A 232 11.95 0.96 20.29
CA ASN A 232 12.36 2.25 19.73
C ASN A 232 11.90 2.37 18.26
N GLN A 233 11.17 3.46 17.98
CA GLN A 233 10.57 3.77 16.69
C GLN A 233 11.25 4.93 15.95
N ASP A 234 12.57 5.06 16.08
CA ASP A 234 13.34 5.99 15.25
C ASP A 234 13.06 5.75 13.77
N ALA A 235 12.84 6.84 13.02
CA ALA A 235 12.49 6.76 11.59
C ALA A 235 13.52 5.97 10.76
N MET A 236 14.81 6.10 11.10
CA MET A 236 15.88 5.32 10.47
C MET A 236 15.77 3.83 10.79
N ARG A 237 15.42 3.47 12.04
CA ARG A 237 15.24 2.08 12.46
C ARG A 237 14.03 1.45 11.78
N VAL A 238 12.91 2.19 11.67
CA VAL A 238 11.72 1.78 10.92
C VAL A 238 12.05 1.53 9.44
N PHE A 239 12.83 2.41 8.82
CA PHE A 239 13.27 2.26 7.43
C PHE A 239 14.12 1.00 7.24
N ILE A 240 15.14 0.81 8.08
CA ILE A 240 16.03 -0.36 8.04
C ILE A 240 15.26 -1.64 8.35
N ALA A 241 14.37 -1.62 9.34
CA ALA A 241 13.51 -2.74 9.71
C ALA A 241 12.58 -3.13 8.54
N GLY A 242 11.93 -2.18 7.89
CA GLY A 242 11.09 -2.44 6.71
C GLY A 242 11.89 -3.02 5.54
N GLY A 243 13.10 -2.50 5.29
CA GLY A 243 14.01 -3.02 4.26
C GLY A 243 14.47 -4.45 4.53
N LEU A 244 14.95 -4.74 5.75
CA LEU A 244 15.45 -6.06 6.15
C LEU A 244 14.32 -7.09 6.30
N ALA A 245 13.19 -6.73 6.88
CA ALA A 245 12.00 -7.58 6.94
C ALA A 245 11.47 -7.91 5.54
N GLY A 246 11.48 -6.92 4.64
CA GLY A 246 11.20 -7.13 3.22
C GLY A 246 12.17 -8.10 2.56
N ALA A 247 13.48 -7.91 2.75
CA ALA A 247 14.49 -8.81 2.20
C ALA A 247 14.32 -10.25 2.72
N PHE A 248 14.11 -10.41 4.03
CA PHE A 248 13.97 -11.71 4.67
C PHE A 248 12.70 -12.46 4.22
N SER A 249 11.55 -11.78 4.19
CA SER A 249 10.31 -12.34 3.66
C SER A 249 10.45 -12.76 2.19
N TRP A 250 11.13 -11.96 1.37
CA TRP A 250 11.40 -12.32 -0.02
C TRP A 250 12.27 -13.56 -0.14
N VAL A 251 13.35 -13.71 0.64
CA VAL A 251 14.22 -14.90 0.59
C VAL A 251 13.45 -16.18 0.87
N ILE A 252 12.56 -16.17 1.87
CA ILE A 252 11.75 -17.33 2.27
C ILE A 252 10.71 -17.66 1.20
N SER A 253 9.98 -16.66 0.72
CA SER A 253 8.89 -16.86 -0.25
C SER A 253 9.39 -16.99 -1.71
N TYR A 254 10.68 -16.77 -1.97
CA TYR A 254 11.22 -16.70 -3.33
C TYR A 254 11.02 -17.97 -4.17
N PRO A 255 11.25 -19.20 -3.65
CA PRO A 255 11.07 -20.42 -4.45
C PRO A 255 9.62 -20.59 -4.92
N VAL A 256 8.67 -20.25 -4.04
CA VAL A 256 7.24 -20.30 -4.37
C VAL A 256 6.89 -19.24 -5.42
N ASP A 257 7.49 -18.05 -5.33
CA ASP A 257 7.32 -16.97 -6.31
C ASP A 257 7.85 -17.34 -7.71
N VAL A 258 8.95 -18.09 -7.81
CA VAL A 258 9.46 -18.61 -9.09
C VAL A 258 8.45 -19.57 -9.73
N VAL A 259 7.93 -20.52 -8.96
CA VAL A 259 6.90 -21.48 -9.44
C VAL A 259 5.64 -20.75 -9.88
N LYS A 260 5.20 -19.76 -9.08
CA LYS A 260 4.04 -18.93 -9.38
C LYS A 260 4.20 -18.17 -10.70
N SER A 261 5.32 -17.47 -10.89
CA SER A 261 5.56 -16.66 -12.08
C SER A 261 5.63 -17.51 -13.35
N ARG A 262 6.24 -18.70 -13.28
CA ARG A 262 6.25 -19.68 -14.38
C ARG A 262 4.85 -20.21 -14.70
N LEU A 263 4.05 -20.50 -13.68
CA LEU A 263 2.69 -21.01 -13.85
C LEU A 263 1.72 -19.95 -14.41
N GLN A 264 1.83 -18.69 -13.96
CA GLN A 264 0.99 -17.58 -14.44
C GLN A 264 1.37 -17.13 -15.86
N GLY A 265 2.66 -17.17 -16.18
CA GLY A 265 3.19 -16.88 -17.51
C GLY A 265 2.92 -17.96 -18.56
N ASP A 266 2.56 -19.18 -18.14
CA ASP A 266 2.30 -20.30 -19.05
C ASP A 266 0.93 -20.18 -19.73
N VAL A 267 0.93 -19.66 -20.96
CA VAL A 267 -0.27 -19.56 -21.81
C VAL A 267 -0.58 -20.89 -22.52
N VAL A 268 0.45 -21.73 -22.76
CA VAL A 268 0.36 -22.96 -23.57
C VAL A 268 -0.09 -24.18 -22.73
N LYS A 269 -0.33 -24.00 -21.42
CA LYS A 269 -0.66 -25.08 -20.47
C LYS A 269 0.42 -26.18 -20.42
N LYS A 270 1.70 -25.79 -20.49
CA LYS A 270 2.85 -26.68 -20.28
C LYS A 270 2.85 -27.35 -18.89
N TYR A 271 2.26 -26.67 -17.90
CA TYR A 271 2.20 -27.14 -16.52
C TYR A 271 0.76 -27.41 -16.08
N SER A 272 0.50 -28.63 -15.60
CA SER A 272 -0.82 -29.06 -15.11
C SER A 272 -1.08 -28.60 -13.68
N SER A 273 -0.04 -28.59 -12.85
CA SER A 273 -0.11 -28.20 -11.43
C SER A 273 1.13 -27.44 -11.00
N ALA A 274 1.06 -26.80 -9.82
CA ALA A 274 2.20 -26.11 -9.21
C ALA A 274 3.36 -27.09 -8.91
N TRP A 275 3.03 -28.30 -8.46
CA TRP A 275 4.01 -29.35 -8.20
C TRP A 275 4.67 -29.85 -9.49
N ASP A 276 3.88 -30.06 -10.55
CA ASP A 276 4.42 -30.42 -11.86
C ASP A 276 5.36 -29.32 -12.40
N CYS A 277 4.98 -28.04 -12.23
CA CYS A 277 5.83 -26.90 -12.55
C CYS A 277 7.14 -26.92 -11.76
N PHE A 278 7.10 -27.19 -10.45
CA PHE A 278 8.28 -27.28 -9.61
C PHE A 278 9.22 -28.41 -10.04
N VAL A 279 8.70 -29.63 -10.20
CA VAL A 279 9.49 -30.81 -10.57
C VAL A 279 10.11 -30.64 -11.96
N LYS A 280 9.32 -30.23 -12.96
CA LYS A 280 9.85 -29.97 -14.32
C LYS A 280 10.89 -28.86 -14.31
N SER A 281 10.68 -27.79 -13.52
CA SER A 281 11.64 -26.70 -13.41
C SER A 281 12.99 -27.17 -12.86
N ILE A 282 12.98 -27.99 -11.80
CA ILE A 282 14.21 -28.53 -11.22
C ILE A 282 14.89 -29.50 -12.18
N ARG A 283 14.14 -30.35 -12.89
CA ARG A 283 14.70 -31.29 -13.87
C ARG A 283 15.34 -30.59 -15.07
N THR A 284 14.74 -29.51 -15.57
CA THR A 284 15.25 -28.81 -16.77
C THR A 284 16.33 -27.77 -16.46
N ASP A 285 16.18 -27.00 -15.38
CA ASP A 285 17.06 -25.86 -15.08
C ASP A 285 17.99 -26.06 -13.86
N GLY A 286 17.80 -27.15 -13.10
CA GLY A 286 18.49 -27.43 -11.84
C GLY A 286 17.94 -26.66 -10.63
N TRP A 287 18.35 -27.03 -9.41
CA TRP A 287 17.88 -26.40 -8.16
C TRP A 287 18.13 -24.88 -8.10
N ARG A 288 19.25 -24.41 -8.67
CA ARG A 288 19.61 -22.98 -8.71
C ARG A 288 18.58 -22.11 -9.46
N CYS A 289 17.66 -22.71 -10.22
CA CYS A 289 16.59 -21.95 -10.87
C CYS A 289 15.66 -21.24 -9.86
N MET A 290 15.52 -21.80 -8.66
CA MET A 290 14.65 -21.25 -7.61
C MET A 290 15.19 -19.97 -6.99
N THR A 291 16.48 -19.63 -7.16
CA THR A 291 17.08 -18.38 -6.67
C THR A 291 17.41 -17.39 -7.78
N ARG A 292 17.17 -17.75 -9.05
CA ARG A 292 17.41 -16.86 -10.20
C ARG A 292 16.48 -15.65 -10.16
N GLY A 293 17.05 -14.45 -10.16
CA GLY A 293 16.30 -13.20 -10.10
C GLY A 293 16.10 -12.64 -8.70
N LEU A 294 16.68 -13.25 -7.65
CA LEU A 294 16.57 -12.72 -6.29
C LEU A 294 17.22 -11.33 -6.16
N SER A 295 18.38 -11.11 -6.79
CA SER A 295 19.09 -9.82 -6.74
C SER A 295 18.26 -8.61 -7.18
N PRO A 296 17.58 -8.61 -8.36
CA PRO A 296 16.72 -7.49 -8.73
C PRO A 296 15.53 -7.31 -7.78
N VAL A 297 15.04 -8.38 -7.12
CA VAL A 297 13.96 -8.27 -6.12
C VAL A 297 14.43 -7.62 -4.84
N LEU A 298 15.63 -7.98 -4.35
CA LEU A 298 16.21 -7.36 -3.17
C LEU A 298 16.50 -5.87 -3.43
N LEU A 299 17.09 -5.54 -4.58
CA LEU A 299 17.32 -4.15 -4.98
C LEU A 299 15.99 -3.37 -5.07
N ARG A 300 14.96 -3.99 -5.64
CA ARG A 300 13.62 -3.40 -5.74
C ARG A 300 13.03 -3.11 -4.36
N ALA A 301 13.21 -3.99 -3.38
CA ALA A 301 12.69 -3.77 -2.03
C ALA A 301 13.22 -2.47 -1.43
N PHE A 302 14.54 -2.23 -1.53
CA PHE A 302 15.15 -0.99 -1.04
C PHE A 302 14.67 0.24 -1.79
N LEU A 303 14.68 0.21 -3.13
CA LEU A 303 14.28 1.36 -3.95
C LEU A 303 12.80 1.69 -3.80
N SER A 304 11.94 0.67 -3.81
CA SER A 304 10.48 0.82 -3.67
C SER A 304 10.12 1.36 -2.29
N ASN A 305 10.78 0.89 -1.22
CA ASN A 305 10.55 1.41 0.12
C ASN A 305 11.00 2.86 0.24
N GLY A 306 12.18 3.22 -0.27
CA GLY A 306 12.66 4.59 -0.29
C GLY A 306 11.72 5.55 -1.04
N ALA A 307 11.23 5.13 -2.21
CA ALA A 307 10.26 5.90 -3.00
C ALA A 307 8.91 6.06 -2.26
N CYS A 308 8.45 5.00 -1.58
CA CYS A 308 7.22 5.06 -0.80
C CYS A 308 7.32 6.07 0.35
N PHE A 309 8.37 5.97 1.18
CA PHE A 309 8.55 6.87 2.33
C PHE A 309 8.74 8.33 1.92
N THR A 310 9.51 8.58 0.86
CA THR A 310 9.69 9.95 0.36
C THR A 310 8.39 10.55 -0.16
N ALA A 311 7.58 9.75 -0.87
CA ALA A 311 6.27 10.18 -1.36
C ALA A 311 5.26 10.40 -0.23
N VAL A 312 5.23 9.55 0.80
CA VAL A 312 4.39 9.73 1.99
C VAL A 312 4.80 11.01 2.74
N ALA A 313 6.08 11.17 3.05
CA ALA A 313 6.59 12.35 3.76
C ALA A 313 6.34 13.65 2.97
N TRP A 314 6.45 13.60 1.64
CA TRP A 314 6.11 14.74 0.79
C TRP A 314 4.61 15.06 0.84
N THR A 315 3.75 14.04 0.78
CA THR A 315 2.29 14.22 0.86
C THR A 315 1.88 14.85 2.18
N GLU A 316 2.43 14.36 3.29
CA GLU A 316 2.16 14.91 4.63
C GLU A 316 2.60 16.39 4.73
N ARG A 317 3.78 16.74 4.21
CA ARG A 317 4.27 18.13 4.19
C ARG A 317 3.39 19.06 3.37
N VAL A 318 3.00 18.64 2.17
CA VAL A 318 2.10 19.42 1.31
C VAL A 318 0.75 19.62 2.00
N TRP A 319 0.26 18.59 2.67
CA TRP A 319 -1.00 18.67 3.40
C TRP A 319 -0.95 19.67 4.57
N GLN A 320 0.10 19.64 5.39
CA GLN A 320 0.29 20.62 6.46
C GLN A 320 0.31 22.05 5.92
N GLN A 321 1.02 22.28 4.81
CA GLN A 321 1.04 23.58 4.14
C GLN A 321 -0.33 24.02 3.62
N LEU A 322 -1.21 23.09 3.24
CA LEU A 322 -2.57 23.40 2.78
C LEU A 322 -3.51 23.72 3.94
N ILE A 323 -3.37 23.05 5.09
CA ILE A 323 -4.13 23.36 6.31
C ILE A 323 -3.71 24.70 6.90
N ASP A 324 -2.40 24.99 6.91
CA ASP A 324 -1.85 26.22 7.47
C ASP A 324 -2.06 27.45 6.58
N ARG A 325 -2.70 27.32 5.40
CA ARG A 325 -3.11 28.50 4.62
C ARG A 325 -4.25 29.21 5.36
N PRO A 326 -4.07 30.47 5.80
CA PRO A 326 -5.17 31.24 6.35
C PRO A 326 -6.27 31.37 5.28
N VAL A 327 -7.52 31.21 5.70
CA VAL A 327 -8.71 31.50 4.89
C VAL A 327 -8.78 33.02 4.69
N SER A 328 -7.94 33.55 3.81
CA SER A 328 -7.93 34.97 3.45
C SER A 328 -8.17 35.11 1.96
N SER A 329 -9.44 34.98 1.56
CA SER A 329 -10.09 35.80 0.53
C SER A 329 -11.40 35.16 0.08
N PHE A 330 -12.42 35.15 0.94
CA PHE A 330 -13.74 35.47 0.39
C PHE A 330 -13.73 36.99 0.19
N PRO A 331 -13.90 37.50 -1.04
CA PRO A 331 -14.04 38.93 -1.24
C PRO A 331 -15.28 39.37 -0.45
N LYS A 332 -15.07 40.21 0.57
CA LYS A 332 -16.16 41.06 1.07
C LYS A 332 -16.65 41.83 -0.15
N SER A 333 -17.93 41.69 -0.48
CA SER A 333 -18.57 42.55 -1.47
C SER A 333 -18.50 43.98 -0.97
N ASN A 334 -17.52 44.74 -1.47
CA ASN A 334 -17.57 46.18 -1.41
C ASN A 334 -18.65 46.62 -2.39
N GLY A 335 -19.74 47.21 -1.90
CA GLY A 335 -20.75 47.83 -2.74
C GLY A 335 -22.10 48.00 -2.04
N ALA A 336 -22.22 49.06 -1.25
CA ALA A 336 -23.37 49.99 -1.20
C ALA A 336 -23.31 50.83 0.09
N GLU A 337 -22.40 51.80 0.14
CA GLU A 337 -22.75 53.09 0.74
C GLU A 337 -23.65 53.78 -0.29
N ASP A 338 -24.91 54.00 0.07
CA ASP A 338 -25.79 55.04 -0.49
C ASP A 338 -27.11 55.05 0.32
N THR A 339 -27.15 55.84 1.40
CA THR A 339 -28.38 56.56 1.78
C THR A 339 -28.00 57.89 2.45
N PRO A 340 -28.65 59.02 2.11
CA PRO A 340 -28.17 60.36 2.45
C PRO A 340 -28.68 60.85 3.81
N ASP A 341 -27.84 61.64 4.48
CA ASP A 341 -28.16 62.44 5.66
C ASP A 341 -29.31 63.42 5.36
N TYR A 342 -30.40 63.30 6.12
CA TYR A 342 -31.41 64.35 6.22
C TYR A 342 -30.99 65.35 7.29
N VAL A 343 -30.61 66.53 6.81
CA VAL A 343 -30.50 67.78 7.57
C VAL A 343 -31.88 68.18 8.10
N TYR A 344 -31.99 68.41 9.41
CA TYR A 344 -33.06 69.23 9.98
C TYR A 344 -32.42 70.51 10.52
N ASP A 345 -32.64 71.62 9.81
CA ASP A 345 -32.49 72.98 10.31
C ASP A 345 -33.89 73.63 10.29
N THR A 346 -34.52 73.73 11.47
CA THR A 346 -35.14 74.93 12.08
C THR A 346 -35.79 74.55 13.40
#